data_AF-A0A1Z8SPX0-F1
#
_entry.id   AF-A0A1Z8SPX0-F1
#
_cell.length_a   1.000
_cell.length_b   1.000
_cell.length_c   1.000
_cell.angle_alpha   90.00
_cell.angle_beta   90.00
_cell.angle_gamma   90.00
#
_symmetry.space_group_name_H-M   'P 1'
#
loop_
_entity.id
_entity.type
_entity.pdbx_description
1 polymer ?
#
loop_
_entity_poly.entity_id
_entity_poly.type
_entity_poly.pdbx_seq_one_letter_code
_entity_poly.pdbx_strand_id
1 'polypeptide(L)'
;DLLRLDQDVTVPPGSTLVHEAPGSPESLLLRWAETGISMGEILANENNPAEPWQELSALAHDASPMLAVQIDHASPLLIAHGTSDTVIAFRQGEKLHETLVALGLDSQFIPVIGAGHGLPPAVFGDTHEWIVESWAPKQFLRGDTNQDTNLDIADVIVILDHLFQGGSTSTVDCDLAADLNDDEVLDISDAIFQLSWLFGGTLVIPAPYPICGPDPSPGSLQCNDPPPCP
;
A
#
# COMPACT_ATOMS: atom_id res chain seq x y z
N ASP A 1 -23.13 4.47 -8.54
CA ASP A 1 -22.96 4.99 -7.16
C ASP A 1 -22.74 3.82 -6.19
N LEU A 2 -22.48 3.95 -4.89
CA LEU A 2 -22.68 5.01 -3.91
C LEU A 2 -21.41 5.17 -3.04
N LEU A 3 -20.85 6.34 -2.74
CA LEU A 3 -21.20 7.75 -2.96
C LEU A 3 -19.87 8.39 -3.43
N ARG A 4 -19.57 8.60 -4.71
CA ARG A 4 -20.26 8.32 -5.99
C ARG A 4 -19.19 8.00 -7.04
N LEU A 5 -18.63 6.80 -7.02
CA LEU A 5 -17.80 6.36 -8.14
C LEU A 5 -18.72 6.03 -9.32
N ASP A 6 -19.36 7.02 -9.95
CA ASP A 6 -20.48 6.76 -10.86
C ASP A 6 -20.03 6.67 -12.33
N GLN A 7 -20.53 5.67 -13.05
CA GLN A 7 -21.25 6.01 -14.27
C GLN A 7 -22.43 5.06 -14.50
N ASP A 8 -23.64 5.61 -14.39
CA ASP A 8 -24.90 4.92 -14.70
C ASP A 8 -25.27 5.28 -16.14
N VAL A 9 -25.20 4.33 -17.09
CA VAL A 9 -25.11 4.65 -18.52
C VAL A 9 -26.46 4.76 -19.25
N THR A 10 -26.45 5.62 -20.28
CA THR A 10 -27.31 5.46 -21.47
C THR A 10 -26.54 4.99 -22.71
N VAL A 11 -25.19 4.98 -22.70
CA VAL A 11 -24.31 4.43 -23.77
C VAL A 11 -23.06 3.76 -23.14
N PRO A 12 -22.72 2.50 -23.50
CA PRO A 12 -21.54 1.79 -22.98
C PRO A 12 -20.21 2.52 -23.23
N PRO A 13 -19.14 2.25 -22.42
CA PRO A 13 -18.98 1.18 -21.43
C PRO A 13 -19.60 1.47 -20.03
N GLY A 14 -20.09 0.43 -19.34
CA GLY A 14 -20.81 0.48 -18.05
C GLY A 14 -22.14 -0.31 -18.05
N SER A 15 -22.77 -0.46 -16.87
CA SER A 15 -24.03 -1.19 -16.69
C SER A 15 -25.28 -0.31 -16.93
N THR A 16 -26.38 -0.88 -17.42
CA THR A 16 -27.66 -0.14 -17.60
C THR A 16 -28.43 0.08 -16.30
N LEU A 17 -27.88 -0.33 -15.16
CA LEU A 17 -28.53 -0.16 -13.86
C LEU A 17 -28.44 1.30 -13.42
N VAL A 18 -29.54 1.82 -12.90
CA VAL A 18 -29.53 3.11 -12.20
C VAL A 18 -29.34 2.79 -10.73
N HIS A 19 -28.12 2.96 -10.26
CA HIS A 19 -27.71 2.66 -8.89
C HIS A 19 -28.38 3.63 -7.90
N GLU A 20 -28.84 4.79 -8.38
CA GLU A 20 -29.54 5.79 -7.56
C GLU A 20 -31.02 5.47 -7.34
N ALA A 21 -31.58 4.53 -8.12
CA ALA A 21 -33.01 4.28 -8.15
C ALA A 21 -33.51 3.52 -6.90
N PRO A 22 -34.77 3.73 -6.47
CA PRO A 22 -35.38 2.89 -5.45
C PRO A 22 -35.26 1.41 -5.81
N GLY A 23 -34.74 0.59 -4.89
CA GLY A 23 -34.56 -0.85 -5.08
C GLY A 23 -33.33 -1.26 -5.89
N SER A 24 -32.44 -0.33 -6.24
CA SER A 24 -31.08 -0.67 -6.70
C SER A 24 -30.31 -1.46 -5.63
N PRO A 25 -29.30 -2.28 -6.00
CA PRO A 25 -28.46 -2.99 -5.05
C PRO A 25 -27.90 -2.09 -3.94
N GLU A 26 -27.44 -0.90 -4.29
CA GLU A 26 -26.93 0.11 -3.36
C GLU A 26 -28.03 0.54 -2.40
N SER A 27 -29.20 0.91 -2.92
CA SER A 27 -30.38 1.22 -2.11
C SER A 27 -30.83 0.03 -1.24
N LEU A 28 -30.54 -1.22 -1.61
CA LEU A 28 -30.87 -2.39 -0.78
C LEU A 28 -29.82 -2.63 0.32
N LEU A 29 -28.54 -2.38 0.06
CA LEU A 29 -27.42 -2.77 0.93
C LEU A 29 -27.39 -2.03 2.27
N LEU A 30 -27.69 -0.73 2.32
CA LEU A 30 -27.71 0.01 3.59
C LEU A 30 -29.12 0.06 4.19
N ARG A 31 -29.86 -1.05 3.99
CA ARG A 31 -31.18 -1.35 4.57
C ARG A 31 -32.32 -0.48 4.08
N TRP A 32 -32.16 0.24 2.97
CA TRP A 32 -33.19 1.17 2.52
C TRP A 32 -34.41 0.53 1.85
N ALA A 33 -34.37 -0.79 1.63
CA ALA A 33 -35.55 -1.59 1.29
C ALA A 33 -36.68 -1.48 2.33
N GLU A 34 -36.35 -1.29 3.61
CA GLU A 34 -37.31 -1.21 4.72
C GLU A 34 -37.90 0.20 4.88
N THR A 35 -37.14 1.25 4.52
CA THR A 35 -37.57 2.66 4.59
C THR A 35 -38.21 3.15 3.28
N GLY A 36 -37.91 2.50 2.16
CA GLY A 36 -38.32 2.91 0.82
C GLY A 36 -37.51 4.08 0.24
N ILE A 37 -36.47 4.53 0.95
CA ILE A 37 -35.61 5.64 0.53
C ILE A 37 -34.59 5.14 -0.49
N SER A 38 -34.38 5.91 -1.55
CA SER A 38 -33.38 5.60 -2.58
C SER A 38 -32.07 6.30 -2.36
N MET A 39 -31.03 5.81 -3.04
CA MET A 39 -29.75 6.51 -3.05
C MET A 39 -29.81 7.92 -3.61
N GLY A 40 -30.60 8.13 -4.67
CA GLY A 40 -30.82 9.46 -5.21
C GLY A 40 -31.42 10.42 -4.18
N GLU A 41 -32.32 9.95 -3.31
CA GLU A 41 -32.94 10.79 -2.28
C GLU A 41 -31.96 11.19 -1.17
N ILE A 42 -31.08 10.29 -0.75
CA ILE A 42 -30.03 10.61 0.23
C ILE A 42 -29.05 11.62 -0.35
N LEU A 43 -28.63 11.41 -1.59
CA LEU A 43 -27.74 12.32 -2.31
C LEU A 43 -28.36 13.71 -2.49
N ALA A 44 -29.67 13.79 -2.74
CA ALA A 44 -30.39 15.06 -2.81
C ALA A 44 -30.49 15.77 -1.44
N ASN A 45 -30.30 15.05 -0.33
CA ASN A 45 -30.44 15.53 1.04
C ASN A 45 -29.12 15.45 1.84
N GLU A 46 -27.97 15.26 1.20
CA GLU A 46 -26.68 14.99 1.87
C GLU A 46 -26.28 16.07 2.89
N ASN A 47 -26.67 17.33 2.63
CA ASN A 47 -26.40 18.47 3.50
C ASN A 47 -27.59 18.85 4.40
N ASN A 48 -28.64 18.03 4.45
CA ASN A 48 -29.83 18.29 5.24
C ASN A 48 -29.62 17.81 6.69
N PRO A 49 -29.63 18.72 7.68
CA PRO A 49 -29.35 18.35 9.08
C PRO A 49 -30.57 17.74 9.79
N ALA A 50 -31.72 17.62 9.11
CA ALA A 50 -32.92 17.03 9.70
C ALA A 50 -32.89 15.50 9.62
N GLU A 51 -33.49 14.85 10.62
CA GLU A 51 -33.76 13.41 10.59
C GLU A 51 -34.67 13.02 9.41
N PRO A 52 -34.42 11.90 8.71
CA PRO A 52 -33.34 10.91 8.93
C PRO A 52 -32.05 11.20 8.13
N TRP A 53 -31.97 12.34 7.43
CA TRP A 53 -30.96 12.57 6.39
C TRP A 53 -29.54 12.62 6.93
N GLN A 54 -29.35 13.17 8.13
CA GLN A 54 -28.03 13.22 8.76
C GLN A 54 -27.46 11.81 9.01
N GLU A 55 -28.24 10.92 9.62
CA GLU A 55 -27.81 9.55 9.93
C GLU A 55 -27.56 8.74 8.65
N LEU A 56 -28.47 8.82 7.67
CA LEU A 56 -28.35 8.05 6.43
C LEU A 56 -27.18 8.53 5.55
N SER A 57 -26.90 9.83 5.54
CA SER A 57 -25.76 10.38 4.80
C SER A 57 -24.43 9.99 5.45
N ALA A 58 -24.35 10.05 6.78
CA ALA A 58 -23.17 9.60 7.52
C ALA A 58 -22.88 8.11 7.27
N LEU A 59 -23.91 7.26 7.36
CA LEU A 59 -23.76 5.84 7.06
C LEU A 59 -23.30 5.59 5.61
N ALA A 60 -23.81 6.36 4.66
CA ALA A 60 -23.40 6.26 3.26
C ALA A 60 -21.94 6.74 3.04
N HIS A 61 -21.47 7.74 3.79
CA HIS A 61 -20.06 8.18 3.76
C HIS A 61 -19.13 7.13 4.35
N ASP A 62 -19.50 6.57 5.50
CA ASP A 62 -18.73 5.50 6.15
C ASP A 62 -18.64 4.23 5.30
N ALA A 63 -19.64 3.99 4.44
CA ALA A 63 -19.65 2.87 3.49
C ALA A 63 -18.95 3.18 2.16
N SER A 64 -18.58 4.44 1.90
CA SER A 64 -18.05 4.86 0.60
C SER A 64 -16.56 4.49 0.46
N PRO A 65 -16.15 3.77 -0.60
CA PRO A 65 -14.75 3.44 -0.84
C PRO A 65 -13.88 4.67 -1.17
N MET A 66 -14.48 5.83 -1.40
CA MET A 66 -13.78 7.10 -1.60
C MET A 66 -13.67 7.91 -0.30
N LEU A 67 -14.73 7.93 0.51
CA LEU A 67 -14.86 8.86 1.64
C LEU A 67 -14.40 8.24 2.96
N ALA A 68 -14.46 6.91 3.09
CA ALA A 68 -14.07 6.20 4.30
C ALA A 68 -12.57 5.85 4.37
N VAL A 69 -11.77 6.26 3.36
CA VAL A 69 -10.33 5.94 3.30
C VAL A 69 -9.56 6.64 4.41
N GLN A 70 -8.80 5.88 5.19
CA GLN A 70 -7.93 6.37 6.26
C GLN A 70 -6.45 6.13 5.90
N ILE A 71 -5.60 7.14 6.06
CA ILE A 71 -4.19 7.09 5.63
C ILE A 71 -3.36 6.08 6.43
N ASP A 72 -3.65 5.95 7.72
CA ASP A 72 -2.94 5.07 8.65
C ASP A 72 -3.18 3.57 8.41
N HIS A 73 -4.20 3.23 7.62
CA HIS A 73 -4.56 1.85 7.27
C HIS A 73 -4.50 1.58 5.77
N ALA A 74 -4.02 2.55 4.98
CA ALA A 74 -3.97 2.42 3.54
C ALA A 74 -2.79 1.56 3.10
N SER A 75 -3.08 0.54 2.29
CA SER A 75 -2.08 -0.29 1.61
C SER A 75 -1.89 0.18 0.17
N PRO A 76 -0.69 0.00 -0.42
CA PRO A 76 -0.50 0.20 -1.85
C PRO A 76 -1.55 -0.55 -2.66
N LEU A 77 -2.13 0.10 -3.68
CA LEU A 77 -3.20 -0.48 -4.49
C LEU A 77 -2.92 -0.38 -5.98
N LEU A 78 -2.89 -1.52 -6.68
CA LEU A 78 -2.91 -1.58 -8.13
C LEU A 78 -4.32 -1.87 -8.64
N ILE A 79 -4.77 -1.03 -9.57
CA ILE A 79 -6.06 -1.16 -10.28
C ILE A 79 -5.77 -1.34 -11.77
N ALA A 80 -5.93 -2.55 -12.29
CA ALA A 80 -5.92 -2.81 -13.73
C ALA A 80 -7.36 -2.92 -14.24
N HIS A 81 -7.77 -2.07 -15.18
CA HIS A 81 -9.18 -1.98 -15.60
C HIS A 81 -9.33 -1.89 -17.12
N GLY A 82 -10.24 -2.69 -17.69
CA GLY A 82 -10.52 -2.72 -19.12
C GLY A 82 -11.25 -1.48 -19.61
N THR A 83 -10.75 -0.84 -20.68
CA THR A 83 -11.36 0.40 -21.22
C THR A 83 -12.70 0.17 -21.93
N SER A 84 -13.11 -1.08 -22.12
CA SER A 84 -14.36 -1.48 -22.76
C SER A 84 -15.23 -2.35 -21.84
N ASP A 85 -14.98 -2.31 -20.53
CA ASP A 85 -15.79 -3.04 -19.53
C ASP A 85 -17.24 -2.52 -19.51
N THR A 86 -18.19 -3.42 -19.78
CA THR A 86 -19.63 -3.12 -19.83
C THR A 86 -20.38 -3.51 -18.55
N VAL A 87 -19.67 -3.97 -17.53
CA VAL A 87 -20.21 -4.36 -16.22
C VAL A 87 -19.83 -3.30 -15.20
N ILE A 88 -18.55 -2.96 -15.10
CA ILE A 88 -18.02 -1.89 -14.23
C ILE A 88 -17.46 -0.82 -15.15
N ALA A 89 -17.93 0.43 -15.01
CA ALA A 89 -17.51 1.49 -15.91
C ALA A 89 -16.04 1.84 -15.64
N PHE A 90 -15.22 1.91 -16.70
CA PHE A 90 -13.78 2.21 -16.63
C PHE A 90 -13.45 3.38 -15.69
N ARG A 91 -14.26 4.45 -15.79
CA ARG A 91 -14.15 5.69 -15.02
C ARG A 91 -14.27 5.51 -13.50
N GLN A 92 -14.95 4.46 -13.03
CA GLN A 92 -15.08 4.18 -11.60
C GLN A 92 -13.72 3.80 -11.00
N GLY A 93 -12.91 3.02 -11.74
CA GLY A 93 -11.55 2.68 -11.33
C GLY A 93 -10.59 3.88 -11.39
N GLU A 94 -10.68 4.68 -12.46
CA GLU A 94 -9.90 5.92 -12.61
C GLU A 94 -10.16 6.88 -11.45
N LYS A 95 -11.44 7.12 -11.12
CA LYS A 95 -11.84 8.03 -10.05
C LYS A 95 -11.42 7.53 -8.66
N LEU A 96 -11.43 6.21 -8.43
CA LEU A 96 -10.89 5.64 -7.19
C LEU A 96 -9.40 5.92 -7.07
N HIS A 97 -8.63 5.61 -8.11
CA HIS A 97 -7.19 5.88 -8.17
C HIS A 97 -6.87 7.37 -7.91
N GLU A 98 -7.53 8.28 -8.63
CA GLU A 98 -7.35 9.73 -8.44
C GLU A 98 -7.61 10.18 -7.01
N THR A 99 -8.63 9.59 -6.36
CA THR A 99 -8.97 9.89 -4.97
C THR A 99 -7.88 9.43 -4.00
N LEU A 100 -7.39 8.20 -4.18
CA LEU A 100 -6.31 7.65 -3.35
C LEU A 100 -5.03 8.47 -3.48
N VAL A 101 -4.63 8.82 -4.71
CA VAL A 101 -3.45 9.67 -4.96
C VAL A 101 -3.63 11.06 -4.36
N ALA A 102 -4.81 11.66 -4.46
CA ALA A 102 -5.09 12.98 -3.86
C ALA A 102 -4.99 12.97 -2.32
N LEU A 103 -5.20 11.82 -1.68
CA LEU A 103 -5.00 11.61 -0.25
C LEU A 103 -3.54 11.30 0.12
N GLY A 104 -2.62 11.25 -0.86
CA GLY A 104 -1.21 10.92 -0.66
C GLY A 104 -0.93 9.43 -0.55
N LEU A 105 -1.87 8.57 -0.96
CA LEU A 105 -1.73 7.13 -0.91
C LEU A 105 -1.07 6.58 -2.16
N ASP A 106 -0.33 5.48 -2.00
CA ASP A 106 0.24 4.75 -3.11
C ASP A 106 -0.87 3.99 -3.87
N SER A 107 -1.12 4.43 -5.09
CA SER A 107 -2.05 3.76 -6.00
C SER A 107 -1.52 3.82 -7.42
N GLN A 108 -1.57 2.69 -8.13
CA GLN A 108 -1.24 2.56 -9.54
C GLN A 108 -2.49 2.20 -10.35
N PHE A 109 -2.65 2.82 -11.51
CA PHE A 109 -3.76 2.54 -12.43
C PHE A 109 -3.26 2.11 -13.80
N ILE A 110 -3.72 0.94 -14.26
CA ILE A 110 -3.34 0.34 -15.55
C ILE A 110 -4.58 0.22 -16.45
N PRO A 111 -4.74 1.10 -17.45
CA PRO A 111 -5.77 0.96 -18.46
C PRO A 111 -5.48 -0.21 -19.41
N VAL A 112 -6.35 -1.21 -19.44
CA VAL A 112 -6.22 -2.34 -20.37
C VAL A 112 -7.03 -2.05 -21.64
N ILE A 113 -6.34 -1.51 -22.65
CA ILE A 113 -6.96 -1.00 -23.87
C ILE A 113 -7.77 -2.09 -24.58
N GLY A 114 -9.06 -1.82 -24.78
CA GLY A 114 -10.01 -2.68 -25.50
C GLY A 114 -10.51 -3.90 -24.72
N ALA A 115 -10.03 -4.13 -23.49
CA ALA A 115 -10.53 -5.22 -22.66
C ALA A 115 -11.90 -4.89 -22.06
N GLY A 116 -12.76 -5.91 -21.98
CA GLY A 116 -14.03 -5.87 -21.25
C GLY A 116 -13.88 -6.29 -19.78
N HIS A 117 -14.97 -6.73 -19.17
CA HIS A 117 -14.95 -7.25 -17.80
C HIS A 117 -14.15 -8.55 -17.66
N GLY A 118 -13.33 -8.65 -16.62
CA GLY A 118 -12.58 -9.86 -16.25
C GLY A 118 -11.08 -9.64 -16.11
N LEU A 119 -10.33 -10.74 -16.11
CA LEU A 119 -8.89 -10.78 -15.91
C LEU A 119 -8.14 -10.97 -17.24
N PRO A 120 -7.83 -9.91 -18.00
CA PRO A 120 -7.08 -10.04 -19.25
C PRO A 120 -5.66 -10.54 -18.93
N PRO A 121 -5.18 -11.66 -19.53
CA PRO A 121 -3.86 -12.21 -19.24
C PRO A 121 -2.69 -11.24 -19.49
N ALA A 122 -2.93 -10.19 -20.29
CA ALA A 122 -1.95 -9.17 -20.63
C ALA A 122 -1.41 -8.38 -19.43
N VAL A 123 -2.13 -8.34 -18.29
CA VAL A 123 -1.67 -7.62 -17.09
C VAL A 123 -1.10 -8.52 -16.00
N PHE A 124 -1.08 -9.85 -16.19
CA PHE A 124 -0.63 -10.76 -15.13
C PHE A 124 0.86 -10.64 -14.81
N GLY A 125 1.68 -10.36 -15.82
CA GLY A 125 3.11 -10.08 -15.63
C GLY A 125 3.31 -8.84 -14.79
N ASP A 126 2.81 -7.70 -15.27
CA ASP A 126 2.89 -6.40 -14.58
C ASP A 126 2.30 -6.45 -13.16
N THR A 127 1.18 -7.16 -12.98
CA THR A 127 0.56 -7.33 -11.67
C THR A 127 1.43 -8.20 -10.75
N HIS A 128 2.06 -9.25 -11.27
CA HIS A 128 2.99 -10.07 -10.50
C HIS A 128 4.21 -9.27 -10.07
N GLU A 129 4.81 -8.49 -10.99
CA GLU A 129 5.96 -7.64 -10.70
C GLU A 129 5.62 -6.60 -9.62
N TRP A 130 4.50 -5.91 -9.75
CA TRP A 130 4.02 -4.97 -8.73
C TRP A 130 3.79 -5.65 -7.38
N ILE A 131 3.16 -6.84 -7.34
CA ILE A 131 2.98 -7.58 -6.08
C ILE A 131 4.33 -7.88 -5.42
N VAL A 132 5.30 -8.34 -6.20
CA VAL A 132 6.64 -8.64 -5.69
C VAL A 132 7.32 -7.37 -5.19
N GLU A 133 7.26 -6.27 -5.93
CA GLU A 133 7.88 -5.01 -5.54
C GLU A 133 7.26 -4.40 -4.27
N SER A 134 5.93 -4.41 -4.18
CA SER A 134 5.17 -3.81 -3.07
C SER A 134 5.12 -4.68 -1.82
N TRP A 135 5.14 -6.01 -1.96
CA TRP A 135 4.82 -6.93 -0.85
C TRP A 135 5.84 -8.02 -0.59
N ALA A 136 6.80 -8.27 -1.48
CA ALA A 136 7.85 -9.23 -1.15
C ALA A 136 8.68 -8.68 0.02
N PRO A 137 8.99 -9.54 1.01
CA PRO A 137 9.94 -9.18 2.05
C PRO A 137 11.22 -8.61 1.45
N LYS A 138 11.60 -7.43 1.91
CA LYS A 138 12.83 -6.75 1.52
C LYS A 138 14.01 -7.65 1.85
N GLN A 139 14.90 -7.84 0.88
CA GLN A 139 16.10 -8.65 1.05
C GLN A 139 17.28 -7.75 1.36
N PHE A 140 18.14 -8.16 2.29
CA PHE A 140 19.34 -7.42 2.66
C PHE A 140 20.44 -8.40 3.06
N LEU A 141 21.65 -7.87 3.24
CA LEU A 141 22.76 -8.55 3.90
C LEU A 141 22.92 -7.93 5.30
N ARG A 142 22.77 -8.72 6.36
CA ARG A 142 22.97 -8.23 7.72
C ARG A 142 24.43 -7.80 7.89
N GLY A 143 24.65 -6.54 8.25
CA GLY A 143 25.95 -5.91 8.40
C GLY A 143 26.45 -5.08 7.22
N ASP A 144 25.80 -5.16 6.05
CA ASP A 144 26.12 -4.34 4.87
C ASP A 144 25.33 -3.03 4.91
N THR A 145 25.78 -2.12 5.76
CA THR A 145 25.06 -0.86 6.04
C THR A 145 25.39 0.23 5.02
N ASN A 146 26.53 0.14 4.35
CA ASN A 146 26.91 1.05 3.27
C ASN A 146 26.51 0.53 1.86
N GLN A 147 25.90 -0.66 1.80
CA GLN A 147 25.36 -1.29 0.59
C GLN A 147 26.39 -1.63 -0.48
N ASP A 148 27.65 -1.85 -0.10
CA ASP A 148 28.73 -2.19 -1.03
C ASP A 148 29.01 -3.69 -1.15
N THR A 149 28.24 -4.52 -0.43
CA THR A 149 28.32 -5.99 -0.35
C THR A 149 29.54 -6.54 0.40
N ASN A 150 30.43 -5.68 0.91
CA ASN A 150 31.58 -6.08 1.71
C ASN A 150 31.38 -5.66 3.17
N LEU A 151 31.21 -6.64 4.06
CA LEU A 151 31.17 -6.37 5.49
C LEU A 151 32.56 -6.01 6.00
N ASP A 152 32.79 -4.73 6.26
CA ASP A 152 34.05 -4.22 6.78
C ASP A 152 33.91 -3.06 7.78
N ILE A 153 34.97 -2.27 7.99
CA ILE A 153 34.97 -1.17 8.96
C ILE A 153 34.12 0.01 8.47
N ALA A 154 33.95 0.17 7.15
CA ALA A 154 33.14 1.22 6.57
C ALA A 154 31.69 1.12 7.04
N ASP A 155 31.15 -0.10 7.17
CA ASP A 155 29.81 -0.33 7.74
C ASP A 155 29.69 0.16 9.17
N VAL A 156 30.67 -0.19 10.01
CA VAL A 156 30.72 0.26 11.40
C VAL A 156 30.71 1.79 11.48
N ILE A 157 31.41 2.46 10.56
CA ILE A 157 31.43 3.92 10.49
C ILE A 157 30.04 4.47 10.15
N VAL A 158 29.30 3.84 9.23
CA VAL A 158 27.93 4.25 8.88
C VAL A 158 27.00 4.13 10.09
N ILE A 159 27.06 3.02 10.85
CA ILE A 159 26.27 2.85 12.08
C ILE A 159 26.58 3.96 13.08
N LEU A 160 27.87 4.24 13.33
CA LEU A 160 28.28 5.27 14.28
C LEU A 160 27.91 6.69 13.81
N ASP A 161 27.97 6.99 12.51
CA ASP A 161 27.51 8.26 11.94
C ASP A 161 26.00 8.45 12.12
N HIS A 162 25.22 7.39 11.88
CA HIS A 162 23.78 7.38 12.12
C HIS A 162 23.46 7.70 13.59
N LEU A 163 24.09 6.97 14.52
CA LEU A 163 23.81 7.10 15.96
C LEU A 163 24.26 8.44 16.57
N PHE A 164 25.43 8.96 16.17
CA PHE A 164 26.07 10.10 16.86
C PHE A 164 26.11 11.39 16.06
N GLN A 165 25.92 11.33 14.74
CA GLN A 165 25.93 12.50 13.86
C GLN A 165 24.60 12.68 13.10
N GLY A 166 23.60 11.84 13.41
CA GLY A 166 22.28 11.89 12.76
C GLY A 166 22.33 11.59 11.28
N GLY A 167 23.29 10.78 10.83
CA GLY A 167 23.46 10.41 9.43
C GLY A 167 23.94 11.55 8.51
N SER A 168 24.66 12.52 9.07
CA SER A 168 25.09 13.72 8.32
C SER A 168 26.08 13.45 7.20
N THR A 169 26.78 12.30 7.24
CA THR A 169 27.78 11.92 6.23
C THR A 169 27.45 10.60 5.54
N SER A 170 26.70 9.70 6.18
CA SER A 170 26.17 8.46 5.61
C SER A 170 24.88 8.06 6.30
N THR A 171 23.87 7.64 5.54
CA THR A 171 22.57 7.19 6.08
C THR A 171 22.50 5.68 6.12
N VAL A 172 21.89 5.15 7.18
CA VAL A 172 21.42 3.77 7.21
C VAL A 172 20.08 3.77 6.48
N ASP A 173 20.04 3.18 5.29
CA ASP A 173 18.79 3.07 4.51
C ASP A 173 18.03 1.77 4.81
N CYS A 174 18.67 0.86 5.55
CA CYS A 174 18.15 -0.43 5.99
C CYS A 174 18.53 -0.68 7.45
N ASP A 175 17.60 -0.41 8.37
CA ASP A 175 17.83 -0.54 9.81
C ASP A 175 18.10 -2.00 10.19
N LEU A 176 17.47 -2.96 9.50
CA LEU A 176 17.72 -4.39 9.72
C LEU A 176 19.14 -4.83 9.32
N ALA A 177 19.77 -4.14 8.36
CA ALA A 177 21.18 -4.40 8.04
C ALA A 177 22.11 -3.84 9.13
N ALA A 178 21.70 -2.75 9.79
CA ALA A 178 22.47 -2.11 10.84
C ALA A 178 22.27 -2.74 12.22
N ASP A 179 21.14 -3.41 12.47
CA ASP A 179 20.90 -4.28 13.62
C ASP A 179 21.68 -5.60 13.45
N LEU A 180 22.94 -5.58 13.88
CA LEU A 180 23.87 -6.68 13.69
C LEU A 180 23.62 -7.82 14.66
N ASN A 181 23.14 -7.52 15.86
CA ASN A 181 22.91 -8.52 16.88
C ASN A 181 21.48 -9.12 16.81
N ASP A 182 20.63 -8.57 15.93
CA ASP A 182 19.26 -9.01 15.64
C ASP A 182 18.36 -8.97 16.89
N ASP A 183 18.49 -7.89 17.66
CA ASP A 183 17.71 -7.67 18.88
C ASP A 183 16.60 -6.61 18.75
N GLU A 184 16.38 -6.12 17.52
CA GLU A 184 15.37 -5.12 17.14
C GLU A 184 15.62 -3.73 17.74
N VAL A 185 16.86 -3.46 18.17
CA VAL A 185 17.29 -2.15 18.70
C VAL A 185 18.58 -1.71 18.02
N LEU A 186 18.48 -0.75 17.10
CA LEU A 186 19.65 -0.11 16.50
C LEU A 186 20.37 0.79 17.51
N ASP A 187 21.48 0.33 18.08
CA ASP A 187 22.30 1.06 19.04
C ASP A 187 23.82 0.77 18.94
N ILE A 188 24.59 1.22 19.93
CA ILE A 188 26.05 1.04 19.90
C ILE A 188 26.49 -0.43 19.99
N SER A 189 25.63 -1.32 20.48
CA SER A 189 25.90 -2.75 20.57
C SER A 189 26.10 -3.38 19.19
N ASP A 190 25.46 -2.84 18.15
CA ASP A 190 25.61 -3.30 16.76
C ASP A 190 27.00 -3.04 16.21
N ALA A 191 27.48 -1.81 16.37
CA ALA A 191 28.85 -1.44 15.99
C ALA A 191 29.89 -2.29 16.76
N ILE A 192 29.65 -2.54 18.05
CA ILE A 192 30.51 -3.41 18.86
C ILE A 192 30.45 -4.86 18.38
N PHE A 193 29.26 -5.35 18.00
CA PHE A 193 29.06 -6.70 17.47
C PHE A 193 29.85 -6.89 16.18
N GLN A 194 29.73 -5.97 15.22
CA GLN A 194 30.45 -6.05 13.94
C GLN A 194 31.96 -5.99 14.13
N LEU A 195 32.47 -5.09 14.97
CA LEU A 195 33.90 -5.02 15.29
C LEU A 195 34.40 -6.32 15.97
N SER A 196 33.59 -6.88 16.86
CA SER A 196 33.91 -8.14 17.54
C SER A 196 33.88 -9.32 16.57
N TRP A 197 33.02 -9.29 15.55
CA TRP A 197 33.04 -10.26 14.46
C TRP A 197 34.28 -10.11 13.57
N LEU A 198 34.55 -8.88 13.09
CA LEU A 198 35.69 -8.56 12.20
C LEU A 198 37.05 -8.94 12.82
N PHE A 199 37.23 -8.66 14.11
CA PHE A 199 38.53 -8.81 14.77
C PHE A 199 38.60 -9.96 15.79
N GLY A 200 37.46 -10.44 16.29
CA GLY A 200 37.38 -11.50 17.30
C GLY A 200 37.08 -12.89 16.73
N GLY A 201 36.42 -12.98 15.56
CA GLY A 201 36.25 -14.21 14.78
C GLY A 201 35.41 -15.33 15.42
N THR A 202 34.88 -15.15 16.63
CA THR A 202 34.03 -16.15 17.30
C THR A 202 32.54 -15.88 17.19
N LEU A 203 32.15 -14.65 16.84
CA LEU A 203 30.75 -14.32 16.62
C LEU A 203 30.29 -14.85 15.26
N VAL A 204 28.99 -15.14 15.17
CA VAL A 204 28.32 -15.48 13.92
C VAL A 204 27.25 -14.43 13.71
N ILE A 205 27.29 -13.74 12.57
CA ILE A 205 26.25 -12.78 12.21
C ILE A 205 24.94 -13.54 12.00
N PRO A 206 23.82 -13.14 12.65
CA PRO A 206 22.50 -13.70 12.39
C PRO A 206 22.12 -13.58 10.91
N ALA A 207 21.24 -14.46 10.44
CA ALA A 207 20.76 -14.35 9.07
C ALA A 207 20.03 -13.01 8.86
N PRO A 208 20.07 -12.40 7.66
CA PRO A 208 20.63 -12.90 6.40
C PRO A 208 22.10 -12.50 6.14
N TYR A 209 23.04 -13.39 6.48
CA TYR A 209 24.46 -13.35 6.09
C TYR A 209 25.01 -14.79 6.04
N PRO A 210 25.88 -15.18 5.08
CA PRO A 210 26.51 -14.39 4.02
C PRO A 210 25.70 -14.32 2.72
N ILE A 211 24.48 -14.86 2.72
CA ILE A 211 23.57 -14.81 1.59
C ILE A 211 22.44 -13.87 1.98
N CYS A 212 22.15 -12.95 1.07
CA CYS A 212 21.04 -12.04 1.19
C CYS A 212 19.72 -12.78 1.39
N GLY A 213 18.80 -12.15 2.10
CA GLY A 213 17.49 -12.71 2.31
C GLY A 213 16.60 -11.77 3.12
N PRO A 214 15.35 -12.15 3.34
CA PRO A 214 14.50 -11.45 4.28
C PRO A 214 14.97 -11.68 5.71
N ASP A 215 14.55 -10.79 6.60
CA ASP A 215 14.73 -10.99 8.04
C ASP A 215 13.91 -12.22 8.52
N PRO A 216 14.53 -13.25 9.10
CA PRO A 216 13.83 -14.38 9.68
C PRO A 216 13.09 -14.08 10.99
N SER A 217 13.39 -12.95 11.64
CA SER A 217 12.89 -12.54 12.96
C SER A 217 12.25 -11.15 12.94
N PRO A 218 11.29 -10.88 12.02
CA PRO A 218 10.79 -9.54 11.79
C PRO A 218 10.15 -8.91 13.03
N GLY A 219 10.56 -7.69 13.33
CA GLY A 219 9.99 -6.83 14.37
C GLY A 219 9.60 -5.45 13.83
N SER A 220 10.14 -4.40 14.46
CA SER A 220 9.74 -3.01 14.22
C SER A 220 10.68 -2.25 13.29
N LEU A 221 11.93 -2.67 13.18
CA LEU A 221 12.90 -2.13 12.25
C LEU A 221 12.53 -2.49 10.80
N GLN A 222 12.89 -1.64 9.85
CA GLN A 222 12.51 -1.78 8.44
C GLN A 222 13.69 -1.50 7.51
N CYS A 223 13.57 -1.95 6.27
CA CYS A 223 14.46 -1.54 5.19
C CYS A 223 13.66 -0.86 4.10
N ASN A 224 13.79 0.46 4.01
CA ASN A 224 13.00 1.25 3.09
C ASN A 224 13.50 1.06 1.65
N ASP A 225 14.82 1.18 1.47
CA ASP A 225 15.50 1.00 0.19
C ASP A 225 16.71 0.07 0.39
N PRO A 226 16.51 -1.25 0.53
CA PRO A 226 17.63 -2.17 0.50
C PRO A 226 18.26 -2.20 -0.90
N PRO A 227 19.59 -2.34 -1.02
CA PRO A 227 20.22 -2.52 -2.31
C PRO A 227 19.73 -3.80 -2.98
N PRO A 228 19.77 -3.87 -4.33
CA PRO A 228 19.52 -5.12 -5.03
C PRO A 228 20.55 -6.14 -4.54
N CYS A 229 20.05 -7.25 -4.02
CA CYS A 229 20.90 -8.34 -3.63
C CYS A 229 21.54 -8.98 -4.89
N PRO A 230 22.85 -9.24 -4.90
CA PRO A 230 23.58 -9.73 -6.08
C PRO A 230 23.20 -11.15 -6.54
#